data_AF-A0A7Z9G6L8-F1
#
_entry.id   AF-A0A7Z9G6L8-F1
#
_cell.length_a   1.000
_cell.length_b   1.000
_cell.length_c   1.000
_cell.angle_alpha   90.00
_cell.angle_beta   90.00
_cell.angle_gamma   90.00
#
_symmetry.space_group_name_H-M   'P 1'
#
loop_
_entity.id
_entity.type
_entity.pdbx_description
1 polymer ?
#
loop_
_entity_poly.entity_id
_entity_poly.type
_entity_poly.pdbx_seq_one_letter_code
_entity_poly.pdbx_strand_id
1 'polypeptide(L)'
;MTSTLQFSLCGLIIIAFLSSACSDTTNDTTETGLSDSTYLVTETPGGKNDTGYASNVATEFQAVFRSTISFSLKNVEPELWQSVASALMSPGSPELLDGAGLQLKFGKTEFNSKGLRPNHLVEAVQALEVTVDPETASVRVLFQAETEVIVAHSDALKHHWTAENLIGKRFTATVPDNPWPMHFVAKMACQDEESHGPDPLSYYYYFDAFREGCAEAMLAGGIERVGLEIEIVSVEPPFVSFPEYDRLMEDGRLDIIAFFPHATDGWVPGSFDWGASARDKFVRNLRQAGFGLQSTPKGDIYERVKSGVVQSIRVVGPELLQSLPDFAKSLYRELIPNYEIVLYNGHSNYGSLDILTEPTLYPGHYQIFFINACWSYEYYTKQIFQHNKTEQDPMGWANADVVINTELGWFDHFGSLSTILVANLLRGSMTGGVEGHRFYSWDRIVTALNSFAQANPNDGQHELFGVSGVKGNSYTP
;
A
#
# COMPACT_ATOMS: atom_id res chain seq x y z
N MET A 1 6.13 -41.31 -47.83
CA MET A 1 6.30 -41.36 -49.30
C MET A 1 5.24 -40.46 -49.91
N THR A 2 5.68 -39.65 -50.86
CA THR A 2 5.04 -38.47 -51.47
C THR A 2 3.62 -38.66 -51.96
N SER A 3 2.71 -37.75 -51.59
CA SER A 3 1.55 -37.41 -52.41
C SER A 3 1.20 -35.91 -52.27
N THR A 4 1.68 -35.15 -53.23
CA THR A 4 1.21 -33.81 -53.58
C THR A 4 -0.15 -33.93 -54.27
N LEU A 5 -1.13 -33.13 -53.86
CA LEU A 5 -2.33 -32.86 -54.66
C LEU A 5 -2.56 -31.34 -54.70
N GLN A 6 -2.33 -30.77 -55.88
CA GLN A 6 -2.79 -29.45 -56.29
C GLN A 6 -4.30 -29.51 -56.57
N PHE A 7 -5.03 -28.51 -56.10
CA PHE A 7 -6.23 -28.03 -56.78
C PHE A 7 -6.14 -26.52 -56.94
N SER A 8 -6.13 -26.10 -58.20
CA SER A 8 -6.33 -24.73 -58.64
C SER A 8 -7.74 -24.65 -59.20
N LEU A 9 -8.54 -23.68 -58.75
CA LEU A 9 -9.70 -23.22 -59.50
C LEU A 9 -9.73 -21.69 -59.48
N CYS A 10 -9.67 -21.12 -60.69
CA CYS A 10 -10.14 -19.78 -61.04
C CYS A 10 -11.57 -19.58 -60.51
N GLY A 11 -12.06 -18.40 -60.14
CA GLY A 11 -11.62 -17.03 -60.35
C GLY A 11 -12.89 -16.18 -60.40
N LEU A 12 -12.90 -14.98 -59.81
CA LEU A 12 -13.78 -13.90 -60.24
C LEU A 12 -13.32 -12.58 -59.62
N ILE A 13 -13.08 -11.61 -60.49
CA ILE A 13 -12.81 -10.21 -60.16
C ILE A 13 -14.16 -9.52 -59.98
N ILE A 14 -14.41 -8.91 -58.82
CA ILE A 14 -15.37 -7.82 -58.67
C ILE A 14 -14.70 -6.72 -57.85
N ILE A 15 -14.49 -5.58 -58.51
CA ILE A 15 -14.11 -4.30 -57.92
C ILE A 15 -15.39 -3.69 -57.35
N ALA A 16 -15.42 -3.41 -56.04
CA ALA A 16 -16.42 -2.53 -55.43
C ALA A 16 -15.72 -1.64 -54.39
N PHE A 17 -15.67 -0.35 -54.70
CA PHE A 17 -15.39 0.73 -53.76
C PHE A 17 -16.56 0.83 -52.77
N LEU A 18 -16.30 0.61 -51.48
CA LEU A 18 -17.18 1.04 -50.40
C LEU A 18 -16.32 1.58 -49.25
N SER A 19 -16.27 2.91 -49.18
CA SER A 19 -16.00 3.67 -47.97
C SER A 19 -17.12 3.41 -46.97
N SER A 20 -16.83 2.75 -45.86
CA SER A 20 -17.73 2.70 -44.69
C SER A 20 -16.98 3.16 -43.45
N ALA A 21 -17.55 4.18 -42.82
CA ALA A 21 -17.13 4.84 -41.61
C ALA A 21 -16.59 3.90 -40.52
N CYS A 22 -15.48 4.31 -39.91
CA CYS A 22 -15.13 3.91 -38.55
C CYS A 22 -16.28 4.38 -37.64
N SER A 23 -17.09 3.45 -37.13
CA SER A 23 -17.91 3.72 -35.96
C SER A 23 -17.02 3.59 -34.73
N ASP A 24 -16.72 4.71 -34.08
CA ASP A 24 -16.22 4.72 -32.71
C ASP A 24 -17.31 4.13 -31.81
N THR A 25 -17.24 2.82 -31.56
CA THR A 25 -17.96 2.19 -30.45
C THR A 25 -17.16 2.46 -29.19
N THR A 26 -17.34 3.66 -28.62
CA THR A 26 -17.06 3.87 -27.21
C THR A 26 -18.04 3.00 -26.43
N ASN A 27 -17.55 1.88 -25.90
CA ASN A 27 -18.26 1.13 -24.87
C ASN A 27 -18.38 2.05 -23.65
N ASP A 28 -19.52 2.72 -23.59
CA ASP A 28 -19.98 3.44 -22.42
C ASP A 28 -20.26 2.38 -21.35
N THR A 29 -19.30 2.21 -20.44
CA THR A 29 -19.41 1.30 -19.32
C THR A 29 -20.55 1.80 -18.45
N THR A 30 -21.60 0.98 -18.37
CA THR A 30 -22.79 1.12 -17.52
C THR A 30 -22.52 1.87 -16.21
N GLU A 31 -23.09 3.07 -16.12
CA GLU A 31 -23.29 3.80 -14.86
C GLU A 31 -24.04 2.91 -13.88
N THR A 32 -23.34 2.41 -12.87
CA THR A 32 -23.96 1.90 -11.66
C THR A 32 -24.44 3.11 -10.86
N GLY A 33 -25.76 3.27 -10.77
CA GLY A 33 -26.41 4.35 -10.04
C GLY A 33 -26.04 4.32 -8.56
N LEU A 34 -25.06 5.15 -8.20
CA LEU A 34 -24.86 5.62 -6.84
C LEU A 34 -25.66 6.92 -6.71
N SER A 35 -26.70 6.88 -5.89
CA SER A 35 -27.58 8.02 -5.63
C SER A 35 -26.77 9.21 -5.12
N ASP A 36 -27.01 10.38 -5.70
CA ASP A 36 -26.54 11.70 -5.25
C ASP A 36 -26.94 11.96 -3.79
N SER A 37 -26.13 11.50 -2.84
CA SER A 37 -26.13 12.05 -1.48
C SER A 37 -25.26 13.30 -1.51
N THR A 38 -25.92 14.45 -1.40
CA THR A 38 -25.32 15.78 -1.31
C THR A 38 -24.51 15.88 -0.02
N TYR A 39 -23.22 15.57 -0.07
CA TYR A 39 -22.30 15.82 1.03
C TYR A 39 -21.89 17.29 0.99
N LEU A 40 -22.31 18.06 2.00
CA LEU A 40 -21.87 19.43 2.20
C LEU A 40 -20.39 19.38 2.63
N VAL A 41 -19.50 19.77 1.71
CA VAL A 41 -18.09 20.03 2.02
C VAL A 41 -18.04 21.27 2.92
N THR A 42 -17.82 21.09 4.21
CA THR A 42 -17.42 22.19 5.08
C THR A 42 -15.95 22.46 4.83
N GLU A 43 -15.61 23.66 4.37
CA GLU A 43 -14.22 24.14 4.30
C GLU A 43 -13.57 24.00 5.68
N THR A 44 -12.73 22.99 5.85
CA THR A 44 -11.82 22.90 7.00
C THR A 44 -10.64 23.82 6.73
N PRO A 45 -10.39 24.84 7.57
CA PRO A 45 -9.21 25.69 7.42
C PRO A 45 -7.94 24.86 7.69
N GLY A 46 -7.19 24.55 6.62
CA GLY A 46 -5.76 24.26 6.60
C GLY A 46 -5.29 22.91 7.17
N GLY A 47 -4.96 21.98 6.27
CA GLY A 47 -4.14 20.79 6.55
C GLY A 47 -4.90 19.47 6.57
N LYS A 48 -4.29 18.42 6.02
CA LYS A 48 -4.73 17.04 6.21
C LYS A 48 -4.46 16.66 7.67
N ASN A 49 -5.37 15.93 8.33
CA ASN A 49 -5.33 15.68 9.78
C ASN A 49 -5.35 14.19 10.19
N ASP A 50 -5.42 13.26 9.23
CA ASP A 50 -5.29 11.82 9.46
C ASP A 50 -4.91 11.09 8.16
N THR A 51 -4.78 9.76 8.24
CA THR A 51 -4.63 8.90 7.06
C THR A 51 -5.86 8.88 6.17
N GLY A 52 -7.07 9.20 6.65
CA GLY A 52 -8.28 9.39 5.85
C GLY A 52 -8.43 8.40 4.69
N TYR A 53 -8.56 7.10 4.97
CA TYR A 53 -8.65 6.06 3.95
C TYR A 53 -10.02 6.10 3.24
N ALA A 54 -10.06 6.64 2.03
CA ALA A 54 -11.26 6.67 1.20
C ALA A 54 -11.39 5.37 0.38
N SER A 55 -12.45 4.61 0.64
CA SER A 55 -12.82 3.41 -0.13
C SER A 55 -14.33 3.19 -0.14
N ASN A 56 -14.85 2.61 -1.22
CA ASN A 56 -16.26 2.24 -1.35
C ASN A 56 -16.56 0.82 -0.83
N VAL A 57 -15.53 0.07 -0.40
CA VAL A 57 -15.64 -1.36 -0.03
C VAL A 57 -14.94 -1.68 1.29
N ALA A 58 -14.36 -0.70 1.97
CA ALA A 58 -13.80 -0.85 3.31
C ALA A 58 -13.97 0.43 4.12
N THR A 59 -13.82 0.32 5.43
CA THR A 59 -13.92 1.43 6.38
C THR A 59 -12.67 1.46 7.25
N GLU A 60 -12.13 2.65 7.47
CA GLU A 60 -11.07 2.90 8.43
C GLU A 60 -11.63 3.28 9.80
N PHE A 61 -11.06 2.67 10.81
CA PHE A 61 -11.37 2.91 12.20
C PHE A 61 -10.12 3.42 12.92
N GLN A 62 -10.31 4.31 13.87
CA GLN A 62 -9.29 4.59 14.86
C GLN A 62 -9.36 3.50 15.93
N ALA A 63 -8.20 3.03 16.36
CA ALA A 63 -8.07 2.02 17.39
C ALA A 63 -6.97 2.39 18.38
N VAL A 64 -7.13 1.87 19.59
CA VAL A 64 -6.13 1.94 20.65
C VAL A 64 -5.73 0.52 20.98
N PHE A 65 -4.43 0.26 21.14
CA PHE A 65 -3.95 -1.05 21.55
C PHE A 65 -3.06 -1.00 22.77
N ARG A 66 -3.12 -2.08 23.56
CA ARG A 66 -2.44 -2.23 24.85
C ARG A 66 -1.73 -3.57 24.90
N SER A 67 -0.51 -3.58 25.40
CA SER A 67 0.30 -4.78 25.59
C SER A 67 1.39 -4.52 26.63
N THR A 68 2.10 -5.56 27.02
CA THR A 68 3.31 -5.47 27.82
C THR A 68 4.52 -5.75 26.95
N ILE A 69 5.55 -4.92 27.04
CA ILE A 69 6.83 -5.13 26.37
C ILE A 69 7.97 -5.18 27.39
N SER A 70 8.96 -6.02 27.13
CA SER A 70 10.09 -6.31 28.00
C SER A 70 11.40 -5.91 27.34
N PHE A 71 12.21 -5.11 28.05
CA PHE A 71 13.54 -4.67 27.64
C PHE A 71 14.60 -5.37 28.47
N SER A 72 15.65 -5.90 27.83
CA SER A 72 16.78 -6.53 28.53
C SER A 72 17.74 -5.46 29.06
N LEU A 73 18.07 -5.54 30.35
CA LEU A 73 19.08 -4.72 31.02
C LEU A 73 20.38 -5.48 31.28
N LYS A 74 20.56 -6.68 30.71
CA LYS A 74 21.75 -7.54 30.94
C LYS A 74 23.08 -6.85 30.62
N ASN A 75 23.07 -5.84 29.76
CA ASN A 75 24.25 -5.06 29.36
C ASN A 75 24.22 -3.62 29.92
N VAL A 76 23.37 -3.34 30.91
CA VAL A 76 23.22 -2.03 31.55
C VAL A 76 23.62 -2.18 33.01
N GLU A 77 24.48 -1.28 33.50
CA GLU A 77 24.88 -1.27 34.91
C GLU A 77 23.66 -1.11 35.84
N PRO A 78 23.56 -1.85 36.96
CA PRO A 78 22.40 -1.82 37.85
C PRO A 78 21.99 -0.42 38.32
N GLU A 79 22.95 0.48 38.56
CA GLU A 79 22.68 1.86 38.94
C GLU A 79 21.95 2.69 37.85
N LEU A 80 21.99 2.26 36.58
CA LEU A 80 21.35 2.95 35.47
C LEU A 80 19.95 2.41 35.14
N TRP A 81 19.52 1.30 35.75
CA TRP A 81 18.24 0.66 35.42
C TRP A 81 17.03 1.59 35.62
N GLN A 82 17.04 2.39 36.69
CA GLN A 82 15.97 3.37 36.94
C GLN A 82 15.98 4.52 35.93
N SER A 83 17.15 4.90 35.43
CA SER A 83 17.27 5.92 34.38
C SER A 83 16.70 5.41 33.06
N VAL A 84 16.94 4.14 32.70
CA VAL A 84 16.33 3.50 31.52
C VAL A 84 14.82 3.43 31.67
N ALA A 85 14.32 2.96 32.83
CA ALA A 85 12.89 2.92 33.12
C ALA A 85 12.24 4.30 33.02
N SER A 86 12.90 5.35 33.52
CA SER A 86 12.43 6.73 33.43
C SER A 86 12.41 7.25 31.98
N ALA A 87 13.40 6.88 31.16
CA ALA A 87 13.43 7.24 29.75
C ALA A 87 12.25 6.62 28.98
N LEU A 88 11.93 5.35 29.25
CA LEU A 88 10.80 4.64 28.64
C LEU A 88 9.43 5.23 29.04
N MET A 89 9.34 5.94 30.17
CA MET A 89 8.12 6.67 30.55
C MET A 89 7.90 7.97 29.78
N SER A 90 8.91 8.45 29.03
CA SER A 90 8.77 9.69 28.26
C SER A 90 7.78 9.48 27.11
N PRO A 91 6.79 10.37 26.91
CA PRO A 91 5.88 10.29 25.78
C PRO A 91 6.65 10.22 24.46
N GLY A 92 6.33 9.23 23.62
CA GLY A 92 7.01 9.03 22.34
C GLY A 92 8.46 8.54 22.46
N SER A 93 8.83 7.85 23.54
CA SER A 93 10.13 7.15 23.63
C SER A 93 10.38 6.34 22.35
N PRO A 94 11.50 6.57 21.62
CA PRO A 94 11.79 5.87 20.37
C PRO A 94 11.83 4.35 20.53
N GLU A 95 12.40 3.85 21.62
CA GLU A 95 12.49 2.43 21.92
C GLU A 95 11.11 1.81 22.17
N LEU A 96 10.23 2.52 22.88
CA LEU A 96 8.86 2.06 23.11
C LEU A 96 8.02 2.14 21.84
N LEU A 97 8.23 3.15 20.99
CA LEU A 97 7.54 3.32 19.72
C LEU A 97 7.88 2.19 18.75
N ASP A 98 9.17 1.91 18.57
CA ASP A 98 9.67 0.81 17.74
C ASP A 98 9.17 -0.54 18.25
N GLY A 99 9.26 -0.77 19.56
CA GLY A 99 8.79 -1.99 20.20
C GLY A 99 7.28 -2.22 20.06
N ALA A 100 6.47 -1.17 20.25
CA ALA A 100 5.02 -1.24 20.06
C ALA A 100 4.65 -1.55 18.60
N GLY A 101 5.32 -0.91 17.64
CA GLY A 101 5.14 -1.19 16.21
C GLY A 101 5.52 -2.63 15.85
N LEU A 102 6.64 -3.15 16.37
CA LEU A 102 7.02 -4.55 16.17
C LEU A 102 6.03 -5.53 16.81
N GLN A 103 5.54 -5.28 18.02
CA GLN A 103 4.51 -6.15 18.61
C GLN A 103 3.22 -6.16 17.80
N LEU A 104 2.80 -5.00 17.28
CA LEU A 104 1.63 -4.93 16.40
C LEU A 104 1.83 -5.75 15.12
N LYS A 105 3.03 -5.67 14.50
CA LYS A 105 3.43 -6.52 13.36
C LYS A 105 3.34 -8.01 13.67
N PHE A 106 3.79 -8.45 14.85
CA PHE A 106 3.66 -9.85 15.29
C PHE A 106 2.20 -10.27 15.49
N GLY A 107 1.28 -9.34 15.77
CA GLY A 107 -0.15 -9.61 15.84
C GLY A 107 -0.84 -9.78 14.48
N LYS A 108 -0.17 -9.46 13.36
CA LYS A 108 -0.75 -9.40 12.01
C LYS A 108 -1.62 -10.62 11.67
N THR A 109 -1.05 -11.83 11.67
CA THR A 109 -1.75 -13.05 11.24
C THR A 109 -3.05 -13.24 12.02
N GLU A 110 -3.00 -13.02 13.34
CA GLU A 110 -4.14 -13.15 14.23
C GLU A 110 -5.19 -12.07 14.03
N PHE A 111 -4.82 -10.80 13.80
CA PHE A 111 -5.77 -9.74 13.49
C PHE A 111 -6.38 -9.92 12.10
N ASN A 112 -5.57 -10.35 11.13
CA ASN A 112 -6.02 -10.55 9.76
C ASN A 112 -7.05 -11.67 9.68
N SER A 113 -6.87 -12.76 10.44
CA SER A 113 -7.86 -13.85 10.57
C SER A 113 -9.20 -13.39 11.18
N LYS A 114 -9.17 -12.30 11.94
CA LYS A 114 -10.32 -11.63 12.54
C LYS A 114 -10.82 -10.47 11.66
N GLY A 115 -10.40 -10.34 10.41
CA GLY A 115 -10.87 -9.29 9.49
C GLY A 115 -10.46 -7.86 9.88
N LEU A 116 -9.38 -7.72 10.66
CA LEU A 116 -8.78 -6.44 11.01
C LEU A 116 -7.44 -6.30 10.30
N ARG A 117 -7.17 -5.14 9.71
CA ARG A 117 -5.90 -4.82 9.02
C ARG A 117 -5.28 -3.56 9.68
N PRO A 118 -4.60 -3.70 10.83
CA PRO A 118 -4.00 -2.55 11.52
C PRO A 118 -2.83 -1.96 10.74
N ASN A 119 -2.63 -0.65 10.82
CA ASN A 119 -1.42 -0.01 10.32
C ASN A 119 -0.24 -0.33 11.25
N HIS A 120 0.84 -0.88 10.72
CA HIS A 120 1.96 -1.36 11.55
C HIS A 120 2.92 -0.28 12.03
N LEU A 121 2.72 0.98 11.61
CA LEU A 121 3.54 2.10 12.07
C LEU A 121 2.78 2.90 13.12
N VAL A 122 3.33 2.89 14.33
CA VAL A 122 2.80 3.61 15.48
C VAL A 122 3.43 5.00 15.50
N GLU A 123 2.62 6.02 15.76
CA GLU A 123 3.08 7.41 15.85
C GLU A 123 3.02 7.97 17.27
N ALA A 124 2.15 7.41 18.10
CA ALA A 124 1.96 7.80 19.49
C ALA A 124 1.96 6.55 20.38
N VAL A 125 2.81 6.58 21.41
CA VAL A 125 2.85 5.56 22.46
C VAL A 125 3.02 6.20 23.82
N GLN A 126 2.32 5.64 24.80
CA GLN A 126 2.35 6.06 26.19
C GLN A 126 2.63 4.85 27.07
N ALA A 127 3.68 4.93 27.89
CA ALA A 127 3.86 4.00 29.00
C ALA A 127 2.78 4.24 30.07
N LEU A 128 2.07 3.19 30.45
CA LEU A 128 1.07 3.20 31.52
C LEU A 128 1.68 2.78 32.85
N GLU A 129 2.55 1.77 32.82
CA GLU A 129 3.26 1.24 33.99
C GLU A 129 4.64 0.77 33.57
N VAL A 130 5.65 1.02 34.41
CA VAL A 130 7.02 0.56 34.20
C VAL A 130 7.52 -0.14 35.45
N THR A 131 7.94 -1.40 35.29
CA THR A 131 8.44 -2.25 36.38
C THR A 131 9.86 -2.69 36.06
N VAL A 132 10.80 -2.38 36.95
CA VAL A 132 12.18 -2.93 36.88
C VAL A 132 12.22 -4.23 37.66
N ASP A 133 12.62 -5.32 37.00
CA ASP A 133 12.84 -6.62 37.62
C ASP A 133 14.35 -6.87 37.77
N PRO A 134 14.89 -6.77 38.99
CA PRO A 134 16.30 -6.98 39.23
C PRO A 134 16.75 -8.44 39.13
N GLU A 135 15.84 -9.41 39.28
CA GLU A 135 16.19 -10.83 39.22
C GLU A 135 16.46 -11.26 37.79
N THR A 136 15.67 -10.74 36.84
CA THR A 136 15.82 -11.03 35.41
C THR A 136 16.67 -10.00 34.67
N ALA A 137 17.08 -8.92 35.34
CA ALA A 137 17.72 -7.75 34.76
C ALA A 137 16.91 -7.26 33.54
N SER A 138 15.64 -6.92 33.78
CA SER A 138 14.70 -6.47 32.73
C SER A 138 13.85 -5.28 33.18
N VAL A 139 13.30 -4.56 32.20
CA VAL A 139 12.23 -3.57 32.41
C VAL A 139 11.00 -4.05 31.66
N ARG A 140 9.87 -4.18 32.34
CA ARG A 140 8.57 -4.43 31.72
C ARG A 140 7.78 -3.13 31.66
N VAL A 141 7.21 -2.84 30.50
CA VAL A 141 6.41 -1.64 30.25
C VAL A 141 5.03 -2.08 29.78
N LEU A 142 4.00 -1.82 30.58
CA LEU A 142 2.63 -1.81 30.09
C LEU A 142 2.45 -0.52 29.31
N PHE A 143 2.04 -0.61 28.05
CA PHE A 143 1.88 0.57 27.20
C PHE A 143 0.50 0.62 26.53
N GLN A 144 0.19 1.80 26.02
CA GLN A 144 -0.92 2.07 25.13
C GLN A 144 -0.41 2.81 23.89
N ALA A 145 -0.90 2.45 22.73
CA ALA A 145 -0.58 3.09 21.46
C ALA A 145 -1.83 3.27 20.59
N GLU A 146 -1.77 4.20 19.65
CA GLU A 146 -2.83 4.44 18.67
C GLU A 146 -2.46 3.85 17.31
N THR A 147 -3.45 3.35 16.58
CA THR A 147 -3.31 2.81 15.23
C THR A 147 -4.63 2.91 14.49
N GLU A 148 -4.58 2.98 13.17
CA GLU A 148 -5.73 2.88 12.29
C GLU A 148 -5.92 1.43 11.86
N VAL A 149 -7.17 1.01 11.72
CA VAL A 149 -7.53 -0.35 11.35
C VAL A 149 -8.50 -0.31 10.19
N ILE A 150 -8.17 -0.99 9.10
CA ILE A 150 -9.13 -1.22 8.01
C ILE A 150 -9.94 -2.47 8.29
N VAL A 151 -11.25 -2.36 8.06
CA VAL A 151 -12.17 -3.50 7.99
C VAL A 151 -12.84 -3.50 6.62
N ALA A 152 -12.62 -4.57 5.86
CA ALA A 152 -13.30 -4.77 4.58
C ALA A 152 -14.80 -5.01 4.80
N HIS A 153 -15.65 -4.53 3.89
CA HIS A 153 -17.11 -4.75 3.98
C HIS A 153 -17.45 -6.24 3.92
N SER A 154 -16.69 -7.05 3.18
CA SER A 154 -16.84 -8.51 3.15
C SER A 154 -16.65 -9.15 4.53
N ASP A 155 -15.62 -8.74 5.27
CA ASP A 155 -15.37 -9.20 6.64
C ASP A 155 -16.43 -8.68 7.61
N ALA A 156 -16.82 -7.41 7.48
CA ALA A 156 -17.90 -6.85 8.29
C ALA A 156 -19.21 -7.64 8.09
N LEU A 157 -19.58 -7.95 6.85
CA LEU A 157 -20.75 -8.77 6.53
C LEU A 157 -20.63 -10.19 7.10
N LYS A 158 -19.48 -10.85 6.92
CA LYS A 158 -19.20 -12.19 7.45
C LYS A 158 -19.37 -12.28 8.96
N HIS A 159 -19.02 -11.21 9.68
CA HIS A 159 -19.08 -11.17 11.14
C HIS A 159 -20.29 -10.39 11.71
N HIS A 160 -21.24 -9.98 10.85
CA HIS A 160 -22.40 -9.16 11.22
C HIS A 160 -22.03 -7.86 11.95
N TRP A 161 -20.95 -7.22 11.50
CA TRP A 161 -20.48 -5.96 12.02
C TRP A 161 -21.14 -4.78 11.32
N THR A 162 -21.36 -3.74 12.12
CA THR A 162 -21.69 -2.39 11.70
C THR A 162 -20.64 -1.48 12.32
N ALA A 163 -20.43 -0.29 11.77
CA ALA A 163 -19.50 0.66 12.39
C ALA A 163 -19.85 0.91 13.86
N GLU A 164 -21.15 1.00 14.16
CA GLU A 164 -21.68 1.31 15.50
C GLU A 164 -21.48 0.16 16.51
N ASN A 165 -21.55 -1.10 16.08
CA ASN A 165 -21.29 -2.24 16.97
C ASN A 165 -19.82 -2.67 17.06
N LEU A 166 -18.96 -2.12 16.19
CA LEU A 166 -17.51 -2.29 16.26
C LEU A 166 -16.88 -1.36 17.29
N ILE A 167 -17.40 -0.14 17.46
CA ILE A 167 -16.90 0.81 18.46
C ILE A 167 -17.02 0.21 19.87
N GLY A 168 -15.92 0.26 20.62
CA GLY A 168 -15.76 -0.35 21.94
C GLY A 168 -15.48 -1.86 21.92
N LYS A 169 -15.49 -2.50 20.75
CA LYS A 169 -15.17 -3.92 20.63
C LYS A 169 -13.66 -4.14 20.75
N ARG A 170 -13.29 -5.22 21.44
CA ARG A 170 -11.90 -5.61 21.71
C ARG A 170 -11.53 -6.90 21.01
N PHE A 171 -10.30 -6.95 20.54
CA PHE A 171 -9.71 -8.08 19.84
C PHE A 171 -8.32 -8.33 20.40
N THR A 172 -7.94 -9.59 20.57
CA THR A 172 -6.64 -9.95 21.13
C THR A 172 -5.78 -10.69 20.12
N ALA A 173 -4.47 -10.51 20.19
CA ALA A 173 -3.46 -11.36 19.56
C ALA A 173 -2.41 -11.77 20.60
N THR A 174 -1.77 -12.93 20.38
CA THR A 174 -0.66 -13.42 21.19
C THR A 174 0.64 -13.01 20.53
N VAL A 175 1.44 -12.20 21.22
CA VAL A 175 2.67 -11.61 20.68
C VAL A 175 3.85 -11.85 21.64
N PRO A 176 5.11 -11.74 21.18
CA PRO A 176 6.27 -11.76 22.06
C PRO A 176 6.32 -10.52 22.95
N ASP A 177 6.60 -10.69 24.23
CA ASP A 177 6.88 -9.56 25.13
C ASP A 177 8.18 -8.84 24.77
N ASN A 178 9.12 -9.51 24.10
CA ASN A 178 10.35 -8.94 23.57
C ASN A 178 10.46 -9.23 22.06
N PRO A 179 10.03 -8.31 21.18
CA PRO A 179 9.91 -8.61 19.75
C PRO A 179 11.23 -8.61 18.96
N TRP A 180 12.27 -7.87 19.39
CA TRP A 180 13.51 -7.68 18.61
C TRP A 180 14.30 -8.97 18.30
N PRO A 181 14.56 -9.88 19.27
CA PRO A 181 15.43 -11.03 19.04
C PRO A 181 14.71 -12.23 18.42
N MET A 182 13.42 -12.11 18.06
CA MET A 182 12.58 -13.26 17.67
C MET A 182 13.17 -14.10 16.55
N HIS A 183 13.71 -13.46 15.50
CA HIS A 183 14.31 -14.19 14.38
C HIS A 183 15.57 -14.99 14.78
N PHE A 184 16.33 -14.54 15.78
CA PHE A 184 17.48 -15.27 16.32
C PHE A 184 17.09 -16.35 17.33
N VAL A 185 16.09 -16.07 18.18
CA VAL A 185 15.68 -16.91 19.30
C VAL A 185 14.77 -18.04 18.82
N ALA A 186 13.66 -17.71 18.19
CA ALA A 186 12.65 -18.68 17.77
C ALA A 186 12.98 -19.32 16.42
N LYS A 187 13.78 -18.65 15.56
CA LYS A 187 14.14 -19.15 14.22
C LYS A 187 12.89 -19.65 13.48
N MET A 188 12.95 -20.82 12.85
CA MET A 188 11.79 -21.39 12.15
C MET A 188 10.67 -21.91 13.06
N ALA A 189 10.86 -21.97 14.39
CA ALA A 189 9.87 -22.59 15.29
C ALA A 189 8.54 -21.83 15.35
N CYS A 190 8.57 -20.53 15.10
CA CYS A 190 7.38 -19.67 15.07
C CYS A 190 7.06 -19.12 13.68
N GLN A 191 7.72 -19.58 12.62
CA GLN A 191 7.36 -19.19 11.25
C GLN A 191 6.47 -20.27 10.64
N ASP A 192 5.57 -19.95 9.71
CA ASP A 192 4.85 -20.94 8.92
C ASP A 192 5.76 -21.74 7.97
N GLU A 193 5.21 -22.77 7.31
CA GLU A 193 5.97 -23.62 6.38
C GLU A 193 6.28 -22.94 5.03
N GLU A 194 5.62 -21.83 4.74
CA GLU A 194 5.77 -21.07 3.50
C GLU A 194 6.92 -20.04 3.59
N SER A 195 7.44 -19.80 4.79
CA SER A 195 8.58 -18.90 5.02
C SER A 195 9.80 -19.27 4.19
N HIS A 196 10.32 -18.27 3.45
CA HIS A 196 11.57 -18.35 2.71
C HIS A 196 12.83 -18.18 3.60
N GLY A 197 12.67 -18.11 4.93
CA GLY A 197 13.75 -18.10 5.91
C GLY A 197 13.57 -17.03 7.00
N PRO A 198 14.38 -17.08 8.07
CA PRO A 198 14.28 -16.16 9.19
C PRO A 198 15.08 -14.88 8.93
N ASP A 199 14.67 -14.08 7.96
CA ASP A 199 15.25 -12.75 7.76
C ASP A 199 14.66 -11.75 8.78
N PRO A 200 15.48 -10.89 9.42
CA PRO A 200 15.02 -10.00 10.48
C PRO A 200 13.88 -9.07 10.08
N LEU A 201 13.86 -8.62 8.81
CA LEU A 201 12.86 -7.66 8.32
C LEU A 201 11.53 -8.34 7.99
N SER A 202 11.56 -9.62 7.61
CA SER A 202 10.40 -10.39 7.19
C SER A 202 9.86 -11.35 8.25
N TYR A 203 10.57 -11.53 9.36
CA TYR A 203 10.27 -12.60 10.31
C TYR A 203 8.82 -12.59 10.82
N TYR A 204 8.31 -11.41 11.18
CA TYR A 204 6.97 -11.24 11.72
C TYR A 204 5.86 -11.61 10.71
N TYR A 205 6.16 -11.54 9.41
CA TYR A 205 5.17 -11.74 8.35
C TYR A 205 4.61 -13.16 8.34
N TYR A 206 5.46 -14.13 8.67
CA TYR A 206 5.13 -15.54 8.75
C TYR A 206 4.93 -16.02 10.19
N PHE A 207 4.84 -15.09 11.16
CA PHE A 207 4.78 -15.46 12.56
C PHE A 207 3.44 -16.13 12.92
N ASP A 208 3.55 -17.26 13.62
CA ASP A 208 2.46 -18.00 14.24
C ASP A 208 2.84 -18.39 15.68
N ALA A 209 2.23 -17.70 16.65
CA ALA A 209 2.43 -17.93 18.09
C ALA A 209 1.91 -19.29 18.58
N PHE A 210 1.12 -20.00 17.77
CA PHE A 210 0.50 -21.28 18.11
C PHE A 210 1.12 -22.46 17.37
N ARG A 211 2.12 -22.23 16.52
CA ARG A 211 2.88 -23.31 15.89
C ARG A 211 3.53 -24.20 16.96
N GLU A 212 3.49 -25.51 16.73
CA GLU A 212 4.09 -26.50 17.63
C GLU A 212 5.59 -26.19 17.85
N GLY A 213 6.00 -26.10 19.13
CA GLY A 213 7.37 -25.77 19.51
C GLY A 213 7.69 -24.27 19.61
N CYS A 214 6.81 -23.38 19.13
CA CYS A 214 7.05 -21.93 19.18
C CYS A 214 7.13 -21.42 20.63
N ALA A 215 6.17 -21.80 21.48
CA ALA A 215 6.13 -21.38 22.88
C ALA A 215 7.37 -21.82 23.66
N GLU A 216 7.82 -23.06 23.44
CA GLU A 216 9.04 -23.62 24.04
C GLU A 216 10.29 -22.89 23.54
N ALA A 217 10.37 -22.59 22.24
CA ALA A 217 11.49 -21.85 21.65
C ALA A 217 11.59 -20.41 22.16
N MET A 218 10.46 -19.70 22.28
CA MET A 218 10.40 -18.37 22.88
C MET A 218 10.86 -18.41 24.34
N LEU A 219 10.31 -19.33 25.14
CA LEU A 219 10.66 -19.47 26.56
C LEU A 219 12.14 -19.82 26.76
N ALA A 220 12.70 -20.69 25.90
CA ALA A 220 14.13 -21.04 25.94
C ALA A 220 15.05 -19.84 25.67
N GLY A 221 14.59 -18.83 24.93
CA GLY A 221 15.29 -17.57 24.74
C GLY A 221 14.93 -16.47 25.74
N GLY A 222 14.11 -16.77 26.75
CA GLY A 222 13.65 -15.80 27.74
C GLY A 222 12.65 -14.79 27.19
N ILE A 223 11.81 -15.20 26.24
CA ILE A 223 10.72 -14.40 25.68
C ILE A 223 9.40 -15.02 26.13
N GLU A 224 8.52 -14.21 26.72
CA GLU A 224 7.18 -14.62 27.12
C GLU A 224 6.16 -14.33 26.01
N ARG A 225 5.05 -15.06 26.01
CA ARG A 225 3.87 -14.72 25.22
C ARG A 225 2.96 -13.81 26.05
N VAL A 226 2.56 -12.69 25.47
CA VAL A 226 1.64 -11.72 26.08
C VAL A 226 0.46 -11.46 25.15
N GLY A 227 -0.63 -10.95 25.72
CA GLY A 227 -1.80 -10.51 24.96
C GLY A 227 -1.63 -9.06 24.50
N LEU A 228 -1.76 -8.82 23.20
CA LEU A 228 -1.97 -7.50 22.62
C LEU A 228 -3.47 -7.32 22.37
N GLU A 229 -4.10 -6.38 23.08
CA GLU A 229 -5.51 -6.04 22.94
C GLU A 229 -5.66 -4.80 22.05
N ILE A 230 -6.44 -4.87 20.98
CA ILE A 230 -6.89 -3.73 20.15
C ILE A 230 -8.35 -3.43 20.48
N GLU A 231 -8.66 -2.18 20.80
CA GLU A 231 -9.99 -1.63 21.01
C GLU A 231 -10.31 -0.63 19.91
N ILE A 232 -11.41 -0.85 19.18
CA ILE A 232 -11.90 0.11 18.17
C ILE A 232 -12.53 1.30 18.91
N VAL A 233 -12.06 2.52 18.66
CA VAL A 233 -12.49 3.71 19.42
C VAL A 233 -13.43 4.63 18.65
N SER A 234 -13.20 4.80 17.34
CA SER A 234 -14.06 5.62 16.49
C SER A 234 -13.98 5.17 15.04
N VAL A 235 -14.95 5.66 14.26
CA VAL A 235 -14.98 5.53 12.81
C VAL A 235 -14.94 6.94 12.22
N GLU A 236 -14.16 7.13 11.18
CA GLU A 236 -14.17 8.40 10.46
C GLU A 236 -15.41 8.48 9.56
N PRO A 237 -16.07 9.64 9.46
CA PRO A 237 -17.20 9.80 8.55
C PRO A 237 -16.71 9.70 7.09
N PRO A 238 -17.54 9.18 6.18
CA PRO A 238 -17.21 9.18 4.76
C PRO A 238 -17.07 10.63 4.25
N PHE A 239 -16.19 10.83 3.29
CA PHE A 239 -15.98 12.13 2.66
C PHE A 239 -15.68 11.95 1.16
N VAL A 240 -15.90 13.02 0.40
CA VAL A 240 -15.53 13.09 -1.02
C VAL A 240 -14.35 14.04 -1.13
N SER A 241 -13.29 13.57 -1.77
CA SER A 241 -12.10 14.38 -2.06
C SER A 241 -11.68 14.17 -3.52
N PHE A 242 -10.92 15.12 -4.02
CA PHE A 242 -10.29 15.05 -5.34
C PHE A 242 -8.77 14.99 -5.16
N PRO A 243 -8.03 14.39 -6.09
CA PRO A 243 -6.61 14.69 -6.22
C PRO A 243 -6.39 16.21 -6.31
N GLU A 244 -5.30 16.72 -5.75
CA GLU A 244 -4.91 18.13 -5.89
C GLU A 244 -4.47 18.43 -7.33
N TYR A 245 -5.42 18.45 -8.28
CA TYR A 245 -5.15 18.54 -9.72
C TYR A 245 -4.48 19.85 -10.11
N ASP A 246 -4.75 20.94 -9.39
CA ASP A 246 -4.06 22.23 -9.55
C ASP A 246 -2.55 22.11 -9.25
N ARG A 247 -2.19 21.36 -8.20
CA ARG A 247 -0.80 21.10 -7.80
C ARG A 247 -0.11 20.13 -8.75
N LEU A 248 -0.82 19.09 -9.21
CA LEU A 248 -0.29 18.15 -10.22
C LEU A 248 -0.03 18.81 -11.57
N MET A 249 -0.70 19.92 -11.87
CA MET A 249 -0.67 20.57 -13.18
C MET A 249 0.00 21.94 -13.16
N GLU A 250 0.71 22.29 -12.10
CA GLU A 250 1.29 23.62 -11.88
C GLU A 250 2.20 24.07 -13.04
N ASP A 251 2.94 23.14 -13.64
CA ASP A 251 3.87 23.40 -14.76
C ASP A 251 3.31 23.02 -16.15
N GLY A 252 2.05 22.59 -16.22
CA GLY A 252 1.40 22.12 -17.45
C GLY A 252 1.87 20.74 -17.93
N ARG A 253 2.62 20.00 -17.10
CA ARG A 253 3.10 18.65 -17.38
C ARG A 253 2.64 17.70 -16.27
N LEU A 254 2.49 16.43 -16.63
CA LEU A 254 2.25 15.35 -15.67
C LEU A 254 3.22 14.22 -15.98
N ASP A 255 4.22 14.08 -15.11
CA ASP A 255 5.23 13.04 -15.13
C ASP A 255 4.81 11.88 -14.20
N ILE A 256 4.73 10.70 -14.80
CA ILE A 256 4.36 9.45 -14.14
C ILE A 256 5.51 8.47 -14.27
N ILE A 257 5.84 7.75 -13.19
CA ILE A 257 6.75 6.61 -13.24
C ILE A 257 6.05 5.34 -12.77
N ALA A 258 6.23 4.25 -13.52
CA ALA A 258 5.68 2.94 -13.18
C ALA A 258 6.78 1.87 -13.16
N PHE A 259 6.95 1.26 -11.99
CA PHE A 259 7.87 0.17 -11.73
C PHE A 259 7.12 -1.17 -11.75
N PHE A 260 7.63 -2.12 -12.53
CA PHE A 260 7.14 -3.49 -12.61
C PHE A 260 8.31 -4.44 -12.33
N PRO A 261 8.65 -4.71 -11.05
CA PRO A 261 9.66 -5.73 -10.71
C PRO A 261 9.20 -7.13 -11.11
N HIS A 262 10.11 -8.10 -10.98
CA HIS A 262 9.81 -9.51 -11.21
C HIS A 262 8.81 -10.05 -10.19
N ALA A 263 8.04 -11.06 -10.61
CA ALA A 263 7.04 -11.71 -9.77
C ALA A 263 7.52 -13.03 -9.16
N THR A 264 8.49 -13.70 -9.77
CA THR A 264 8.97 -15.00 -9.28
C THR A 264 10.38 -14.88 -8.72
N ASP A 265 10.69 -15.62 -7.65
CA ASP A 265 12.01 -15.63 -6.98
C ASP A 265 13.14 -16.27 -7.83
N GLY A 266 12.96 -16.35 -9.15
CA GLY A 266 13.89 -16.90 -10.13
C GLY A 266 14.67 -15.81 -10.88
N TRP A 267 15.99 -15.99 -10.98
CA TRP A 267 16.96 -15.00 -11.46
C TRP A 267 16.91 -14.63 -12.96
N VAL A 268 15.94 -15.15 -13.74
CA VAL A 268 15.86 -14.85 -15.17
C VAL A 268 14.44 -14.37 -15.50
N PRO A 269 14.26 -13.12 -15.95
CA PRO A 269 12.97 -12.67 -16.48
C PRO A 269 12.74 -13.44 -17.78
N GLY A 270 11.91 -14.47 -17.69
CA GLY A 270 11.36 -15.11 -18.86
C GLY A 270 10.16 -14.32 -19.38
N SER A 271 9.72 -14.65 -20.60
CA SER A 271 8.44 -14.20 -21.16
C SER A 271 7.21 -14.64 -20.34
N PHE A 272 7.41 -15.42 -19.29
CA PHE A 272 6.38 -15.95 -18.40
C PHE A 272 6.38 -15.29 -17.01
N ASP A 273 7.24 -14.30 -16.75
CA ASP A 273 7.20 -13.53 -15.50
C ASP A 273 5.93 -12.66 -15.46
N TRP A 274 5.19 -12.74 -14.36
CA TRP A 274 3.93 -11.99 -14.22
C TRP A 274 4.16 -10.47 -14.16
N GLY A 275 5.29 -10.01 -13.63
CA GLY A 275 5.68 -8.60 -13.65
C GLY A 275 5.93 -8.09 -15.07
N ALA A 276 6.63 -8.87 -15.89
CA ALA A 276 6.80 -8.58 -17.32
C ALA A 276 5.45 -8.56 -18.07
N SER A 277 4.57 -9.52 -17.79
CA SER A 277 3.22 -9.58 -18.38
C SER A 277 2.38 -8.35 -18.02
N ALA A 278 2.41 -7.95 -16.75
CA ALA A 278 1.73 -6.75 -16.24
C ALA A 278 2.23 -5.48 -16.93
N ARG A 279 3.55 -5.31 -17.00
CA ARG A 279 4.20 -4.22 -17.74
C ARG A 279 3.75 -4.19 -19.19
N ASP A 280 3.80 -5.32 -19.87
CA ASP A 280 3.44 -5.40 -21.30
C ASP A 280 1.97 -5.06 -21.53
N LYS A 281 1.08 -5.46 -20.62
CA LYS A 281 -0.34 -5.06 -20.63
C LYS A 281 -0.48 -3.54 -20.49
N PHE A 282 0.20 -2.94 -19.51
CA PHE A 282 0.18 -1.49 -19.29
C PHE A 282 0.72 -0.73 -20.52
N VAL A 283 1.88 -1.13 -21.04
CA VAL A 283 2.50 -0.56 -22.25
C VAL A 283 1.59 -0.67 -23.48
N ARG A 284 0.93 -1.81 -23.70
CA ARG A 284 -0.04 -1.94 -24.80
C ARG A 284 -1.17 -0.91 -24.67
N ASN A 285 -1.70 -0.70 -23.47
CA ASN A 285 -2.75 0.28 -23.23
C ASN A 285 -2.25 1.73 -23.47
N LEU A 286 -1.01 2.06 -23.08
CA LEU A 286 -0.41 3.37 -23.39
C LEU A 286 -0.30 3.60 -24.90
N ARG A 287 0.18 2.61 -25.66
CA ARG A 287 0.28 2.70 -27.13
C ARG A 287 -1.10 2.86 -27.78
N GLN A 288 -2.10 2.11 -27.32
CA GLN A 288 -3.48 2.24 -27.80
C GLN A 288 -4.08 3.62 -27.48
N ALA A 289 -3.68 4.23 -26.35
CA ALA A 289 -4.04 5.59 -26.01
C ALA A 289 -3.27 6.66 -26.83
N GLY A 290 -2.39 6.26 -27.75
CA GLY A 290 -1.69 7.19 -28.65
C GLY A 290 -0.43 7.83 -28.06
N PHE A 291 0.17 7.23 -27.02
CA PHE A 291 1.49 7.66 -26.55
C PHE A 291 2.60 7.21 -27.51
N GLY A 292 3.53 8.12 -27.81
CA GLY A 292 4.77 7.83 -28.54
C GLY A 292 5.84 7.24 -27.63
N LEU A 293 6.65 6.31 -28.16
CA LEU A 293 7.70 5.63 -27.41
C LEU A 293 9.07 6.27 -27.65
N GLN A 294 9.80 6.52 -26.56
CA GLN A 294 11.23 6.79 -26.54
C GLN A 294 11.93 5.84 -25.57
N SER A 295 12.79 4.95 -26.08
CA SER A 295 13.56 4.05 -25.23
C SER A 295 14.77 4.74 -24.59
N THR A 296 15.01 4.46 -23.31
CA THR A 296 16.19 4.98 -22.57
C THR A 296 16.85 3.88 -21.73
N PRO A 297 18.10 4.06 -21.27
CA PRO A 297 18.76 3.09 -20.39
C PRO A 297 18.06 2.88 -19.04
N LYS A 298 17.16 3.79 -18.63
CA LYS A 298 16.47 3.80 -17.34
C LYS A 298 14.97 3.60 -17.51
N GLY A 299 14.58 2.80 -18.50
CA GLY A 299 13.19 2.50 -18.84
C GLY A 299 12.71 3.26 -20.07
N ASP A 300 11.59 2.80 -20.62
CA ASP A 300 10.94 3.41 -21.76
C ASP A 300 10.11 4.62 -21.32
N ILE A 301 10.16 5.71 -22.07
CA ILE A 301 9.31 6.88 -21.87
C ILE A 301 8.18 6.84 -22.91
N TYR A 302 6.95 6.99 -22.44
CA TYR A 302 5.75 7.11 -23.24
C TYR A 302 5.22 8.53 -23.11
N GLU A 303 5.25 9.30 -24.19
CA GLU A 303 4.87 10.72 -24.18
C GLU A 303 3.77 11.05 -25.18
N ARG A 304 2.91 12.01 -24.82
CA ARG A 304 2.00 12.71 -25.75
C ARG A 304 1.65 14.09 -25.22
N VAL A 305 1.10 14.92 -26.10
CA VAL A 305 0.45 16.18 -25.72
C VAL A 305 -1.04 16.06 -26.00
N LYS A 306 -1.88 16.33 -25.00
CA LYS A 306 -3.35 16.27 -25.14
C LYS A 306 -4.00 17.37 -24.32
N SER A 307 -4.90 18.13 -24.94
CA SER A 307 -5.56 19.29 -24.31
C SER A 307 -4.59 20.33 -23.73
N GLY A 308 -3.43 20.53 -24.37
CA GLY A 308 -2.39 21.46 -23.89
C GLY A 308 -1.54 20.93 -22.73
N VAL A 309 -1.84 19.73 -22.21
CA VAL A 309 -1.06 19.06 -21.16
C VAL A 309 -0.03 18.12 -21.78
N VAL A 310 1.21 18.21 -21.31
CA VAL A 310 2.26 17.23 -21.64
C VAL A 310 2.14 16.04 -20.68
N GLN A 311 1.96 14.85 -21.21
CA GLN A 311 1.79 13.62 -20.43
C GLN A 311 2.99 12.71 -20.70
N SER A 312 3.75 12.38 -19.67
CA SER A 312 4.96 11.59 -19.77
C SER A 312 4.93 10.45 -18.78
N ILE A 313 5.10 9.23 -19.26
CA ILE A 313 5.00 8.02 -18.45
C ILE A 313 6.27 7.20 -18.66
N ARG A 314 7.14 7.16 -17.66
CA ARG A 314 8.30 6.26 -17.65
C ARG A 314 7.89 4.90 -17.13
N VAL A 315 8.20 3.85 -17.89
CA VAL A 315 7.95 2.46 -17.51
C VAL A 315 9.29 1.75 -17.31
N VAL A 316 9.50 1.25 -16.09
CA VAL A 316 10.68 0.49 -15.69
C VAL A 316 10.27 -0.96 -15.48
N GLY A 317 10.76 -1.85 -16.35
CA GLY A 317 10.42 -3.28 -16.31
C GLY A 317 11.35 -4.14 -15.44
N PRO A 318 11.03 -5.44 -15.32
CA PRO A 318 11.78 -6.35 -14.46
C PRO A 318 13.27 -6.44 -14.81
N GLU A 319 13.63 -6.35 -16.10
CA GLU A 319 15.01 -6.40 -16.59
C GLU A 319 15.93 -5.33 -15.97
N LEU A 320 15.39 -4.16 -15.62
CA LEU A 320 16.14 -3.08 -14.98
C LEU A 320 16.09 -3.14 -13.44
N LEU A 321 15.09 -3.83 -12.90
CA LEU A 321 14.88 -3.96 -11.45
C LEU A 321 15.50 -5.23 -10.86
N GLN A 322 15.94 -6.16 -11.72
CA GLN A 322 16.62 -7.40 -11.32
C GLN A 322 18.13 -7.27 -11.11
N SER A 323 18.77 -6.25 -11.70
CA SER A 323 20.18 -5.97 -11.41
C SER A 323 20.37 -5.77 -9.90
N LEU A 324 21.57 -6.11 -9.40
CA LEU A 324 21.99 -6.04 -7.98
C LEU A 324 21.13 -5.08 -7.13
N PRO A 325 20.66 -5.47 -5.93
CA PRO A 325 19.77 -4.65 -5.10
C PRO A 325 20.13 -3.16 -5.02
N ASP A 326 21.43 -2.84 -5.02
CA ASP A 326 21.95 -1.47 -5.04
C ASP A 326 21.59 -0.67 -6.30
N PHE A 327 21.57 -1.31 -7.48
CA PHE A 327 21.16 -0.65 -8.72
C PHE A 327 19.68 -0.28 -8.69
N ALA A 328 18.80 -1.22 -8.32
CA ALA A 328 17.37 -0.93 -8.20
C ALA A 328 17.11 0.20 -7.19
N LYS A 329 17.79 0.16 -6.03
CA LYS A 329 17.78 1.27 -5.05
C LYS A 329 18.27 2.59 -5.66
N SER A 330 19.36 2.58 -6.41
CA SER A 330 19.87 3.79 -7.06
C SER A 330 18.89 4.37 -8.09
N LEU A 331 18.18 3.50 -8.80
CA LEU A 331 17.18 3.90 -9.78
C LEU A 331 15.97 4.56 -9.10
N TYR A 332 15.51 4.02 -7.97
CA TYR A 332 14.46 4.65 -7.17
C TYR A 332 14.88 6.03 -6.66
N ARG A 333 16.09 6.16 -6.08
CA ARG A 333 16.64 7.44 -5.59
C ARG A 333 16.71 8.50 -6.66
N GLU A 334 17.10 8.10 -7.86
CA GLU A 334 17.19 9.02 -8.98
C GLU A 334 15.82 9.41 -9.50
N LEU A 335 14.92 8.45 -9.69
CA LEU A 335 13.72 8.71 -10.45
C LEU A 335 12.60 9.27 -9.57
N ILE A 336 12.27 8.66 -8.42
CA ILE A 336 11.10 9.03 -7.61
C ILE A 336 10.97 10.55 -7.33
N PRO A 337 12.04 11.30 -6.97
CA PRO A 337 11.93 12.73 -6.69
C PRO A 337 11.50 13.61 -7.88
N ASN A 338 11.47 13.07 -9.10
CA ASN A 338 11.23 13.81 -10.35
C ASN A 338 9.87 13.52 -11.01
N TYR A 339 8.94 12.85 -10.31
CA TYR A 339 7.63 12.49 -10.87
C TYR A 339 6.52 12.84 -9.88
N GLU A 340 5.40 13.37 -10.40
CA GLU A 340 4.23 13.66 -9.57
C GLU A 340 3.44 12.38 -9.23
N ILE A 341 3.55 11.33 -10.04
CA ILE A 341 2.84 10.06 -9.79
C ILE A 341 3.81 8.88 -9.86
N VAL A 342 3.87 8.11 -8.77
CA VAL A 342 4.80 6.99 -8.59
C VAL A 342 4.01 5.69 -8.40
N LEU A 343 4.10 4.77 -9.36
CA LEU A 343 3.44 3.47 -9.31
C LEU A 343 4.45 2.37 -9.02
N TYR A 344 4.24 1.61 -7.95
CA TYR A 344 4.97 0.40 -7.64
C TYR A 344 4.03 -0.81 -7.81
N ASN A 345 4.33 -1.67 -8.78
CA ASN A 345 3.54 -2.87 -9.11
C ASN A 345 4.34 -4.14 -8.83
N GLY A 346 4.53 -4.48 -7.56
CA GLY A 346 5.48 -5.50 -7.16
C GLY A 346 5.09 -6.26 -5.91
N HIS A 347 6.03 -7.06 -5.41
CA HIS A 347 5.85 -7.77 -4.15
C HIS A 347 5.78 -6.79 -2.99
N SER A 348 4.97 -7.13 -1.99
CA SER A 348 5.16 -6.55 -0.67
C SER A 348 6.48 -7.11 -0.15
N ASN A 349 7.55 -6.31 -0.14
CA ASN A 349 8.86 -6.72 0.35
C ASN A 349 8.83 -6.91 1.88
N TYR A 350 8.06 -7.89 2.33
CA TYR A 350 7.80 -8.27 3.72
C TYR A 350 7.56 -7.05 4.64
N GLY A 351 6.80 -6.11 4.10
CA GLY A 351 6.31 -4.93 4.78
C GLY A 351 7.28 -3.78 5.00
N SER A 352 8.36 -3.70 4.22
CA SER A 352 8.98 -2.40 3.93
C SER A 352 9.73 -2.41 2.60
N LEU A 353 9.59 -1.32 1.86
CA LEU A 353 10.53 -0.96 0.82
C LEU A 353 11.45 0.01 1.53
N ASP A 354 12.58 -0.49 2.05
CA ASP A 354 13.55 0.28 2.82
C ASP A 354 13.97 1.58 2.10
N ILE A 355 13.93 1.58 0.77
CA ILE A 355 14.16 2.78 -0.03
C ILE A 355 13.17 3.91 0.25
N LEU A 356 11.90 3.59 0.55
CA LEU A 356 10.86 4.55 0.94
C LEU A 356 11.08 5.14 2.34
N THR A 357 12.09 4.71 3.10
CA THR A 357 12.47 5.41 4.33
C THR A 357 13.46 6.56 4.12
N GLU A 358 13.93 6.77 2.88
CA GLU A 358 14.93 7.80 2.60
C GLU A 358 14.24 9.16 2.37
N PRO A 359 14.47 10.17 3.23
CA PRO A 359 13.83 11.48 3.07
C PRO A 359 14.15 12.16 1.74
N THR A 360 15.28 11.81 1.11
CA THR A 360 15.69 12.33 -0.20
C THR A 360 14.78 11.89 -1.35
N LEU A 361 13.92 10.89 -1.15
CA LEU A 361 12.91 10.51 -2.14
C LEU A 361 11.78 11.53 -2.27
N TYR A 362 11.58 12.36 -1.24
CA TYR A 362 10.42 13.22 -1.11
C TYR A 362 10.82 14.67 -1.43
N PRO A 363 10.51 15.16 -2.64
CA PRO A 363 11.01 16.43 -3.16
C PRO A 363 10.29 17.66 -2.58
N GLY A 364 9.31 17.46 -1.68
CA GLY A 364 8.52 18.52 -1.07
C GLY A 364 7.40 19.08 -1.96
N HIS A 365 7.27 18.62 -3.20
CA HIS A 365 6.09 18.86 -4.03
C HIS A 365 5.05 17.73 -3.86
N TYR A 366 3.83 17.97 -4.33
CA TYR A 366 2.74 17.03 -4.23
C TYR A 366 2.96 15.78 -5.09
N GLN A 367 2.91 14.60 -4.48
CA GLN A 367 3.04 13.32 -5.18
C GLN A 367 1.87 12.39 -4.88
N ILE A 368 1.53 11.55 -5.86
CA ILE A 368 0.60 10.43 -5.67
C ILE A 368 1.41 9.13 -5.75
N PHE A 369 1.38 8.35 -4.67
CA PHE A 369 1.96 7.02 -4.65
C PHE A 369 0.88 5.98 -4.87
N PHE A 370 1.07 5.07 -5.82
CA PHE A 370 0.24 3.88 -5.99
C PHE A 370 1.07 2.65 -5.69
N ILE A 371 0.88 2.07 -4.50
CA ILE A 371 1.62 0.89 -4.06
C ILE A 371 0.73 -0.34 -4.23
N ASN A 372 0.84 -0.95 -5.40
CA ASN A 372 0.11 -2.13 -5.80
C ASN A 372 0.94 -3.38 -5.48
N ALA A 373 0.78 -3.87 -4.25
CA ALA A 373 1.54 -4.95 -3.62
C ALA A 373 0.69 -5.60 -2.52
N CYS A 374 0.94 -6.84 -2.10
CA CYS A 374 0.09 -7.50 -1.09
C CYS A 374 0.03 -6.73 0.24
N TRP A 375 -1.19 -6.52 0.76
CA TRP A 375 -1.45 -5.87 2.05
C TRP A 375 -0.74 -4.51 2.20
N SER A 376 -0.68 -3.72 1.13
CA SER A 376 0.18 -2.53 1.10
C SER A 376 -0.21 -1.44 2.11
N TYR A 377 -1.48 -1.40 2.56
CA TYR A 377 -1.95 -0.51 3.63
C TYR A 377 -1.18 -0.67 4.93
N GLU A 378 -0.94 -1.91 5.35
CA GLU A 378 -0.36 -2.22 6.66
C GLU A 378 1.08 -1.70 6.79
N TYR A 379 1.75 -1.43 5.66
CA TYR A 379 3.19 -1.22 5.58
C TYR A 379 3.61 0.13 5.03
N TYR A 380 3.00 0.54 3.91
CA TYR A 380 3.58 1.61 3.09
C TYR A 380 2.94 2.98 3.35
N THR A 381 1.68 2.99 3.80
CA THR A 381 0.91 4.23 4.03
C THR A 381 1.67 5.20 4.91
N LYS A 382 1.89 4.80 6.17
CA LYS A 382 2.58 5.63 7.15
C LYS A 382 4.07 5.72 6.88
N GLN A 383 4.67 4.75 6.19
CA GLN A 383 6.08 4.83 5.80
C GLN A 383 6.28 6.05 4.90
N ILE A 384 5.46 6.16 3.85
CA ILE A 384 5.51 7.30 2.93
C ILE A 384 5.28 8.62 3.67
N PHE A 385 4.25 8.69 4.51
CA PHE A 385 3.96 9.92 5.24
C PHE A 385 5.04 10.31 6.25
N GLN A 386 5.56 9.36 7.03
CA GLN A 386 6.63 9.61 8.00
C GLN A 386 7.89 10.21 7.35
N HIS A 387 8.20 9.79 6.13
CA HIS A 387 9.39 10.26 5.41
C HIS A 387 9.14 11.45 4.48
N ASN A 388 7.87 11.82 4.28
CA ASN A 388 7.45 13.05 3.61
C ASN A 388 7.22 14.23 4.58
N LYS A 389 7.52 14.04 5.88
CA LYS A 389 7.38 15.09 6.91
C LYS A 389 8.25 16.30 6.60
N THR A 390 7.69 17.48 6.83
CA THR A 390 8.41 18.76 6.79
C THR A 390 8.17 19.53 8.09
N GLU A 391 8.85 20.66 8.29
CA GLU A 391 8.59 21.52 9.44
C GLU A 391 7.15 22.08 9.44
N GLN A 392 6.59 22.35 8.25
CA GLN A 392 5.23 22.88 8.07
C GLN A 392 4.16 21.78 8.03
N ASP A 393 4.57 20.53 7.80
CA ASP A 393 3.72 19.34 7.73
C ASP A 393 4.36 18.22 8.55
N PRO A 394 4.23 18.27 9.89
CA PRO A 394 4.86 17.31 10.80
C PRO A 394 4.25 15.91 10.71
N MET A 395 3.15 15.74 9.98
CA MET A 395 2.52 14.44 9.72
C MET A 395 2.88 13.88 8.33
N GLY A 396 3.34 14.74 7.40
CA GLY A 396 3.80 14.37 6.06
C GLY A 396 2.67 14.09 5.07
N TRP A 397 1.45 14.54 5.39
CA TRP A 397 0.25 14.29 4.61
C TRP A 397 0.06 15.31 3.49
N ALA A 398 0.43 16.58 3.70
CA ALA A 398 0.15 17.70 2.80
C ALA A 398 0.61 17.45 1.37
N ASN A 399 1.74 16.75 1.20
CA ASN A 399 2.39 16.56 -0.09
C ASN A 399 2.27 15.14 -0.65
N ALA A 400 1.41 14.28 -0.07
CA ALA A 400 1.23 12.94 -0.59
C ALA A 400 -0.23 12.46 -0.51
N ASP A 401 -0.66 11.77 -1.56
CA ASP A 401 -1.80 10.86 -1.54
C ASP A 401 -1.28 9.43 -1.81
N VAL A 402 -1.78 8.45 -1.08
CA VAL A 402 -1.26 7.07 -1.15
C VAL A 402 -2.39 6.12 -1.48
N VAL A 403 -2.44 5.64 -2.72
CA VAL A 403 -3.36 4.62 -3.23
C VAL A 403 -2.75 3.24 -2.99
N ILE A 404 -3.50 2.37 -2.31
CA ILE A 404 -2.98 1.12 -1.73
C ILE A 404 -4.09 0.09 -1.60
N ASN A 405 -3.71 -1.18 -1.47
CA ASN A 405 -4.64 -2.26 -1.18
C ASN A 405 -4.54 -2.77 0.27
N THR A 406 -5.53 -3.55 0.68
CA THR A 406 -5.62 -4.15 2.03
C THR A 406 -5.65 -5.68 1.99
N GLU A 407 -5.43 -6.27 0.81
CA GLU A 407 -5.52 -7.71 0.54
C GLU A 407 -4.35 -8.18 -0.32
N LEU A 408 -4.32 -9.47 -0.64
CA LEU A 408 -3.35 -10.03 -1.58
C LEU A 408 -3.38 -9.27 -2.92
N GLY A 409 -2.20 -8.86 -3.40
CA GLY A 409 -2.03 -8.25 -4.71
C GLY A 409 -1.74 -9.30 -5.78
N TRP A 410 -2.28 -9.13 -6.99
CA TRP A 410 -2.08 -10.08 -8.08
C TRP A 410 -1.41 -9.45 -9.30
N PHE A 411 -0.23 -9.97 -9.64
CA PHE A 411 0.60 -9.40 -10.70
C PHE A 411 -0.12 -9.30 -12.05
N ASP A 412 -0.94 -10.27 -12.42
CA ASP A 412 -1.68 -10.26 -13.69
C ASP A 412 -2.77 -9.16 -13.75
N HIS A 413 -3.16 -8.62 -12.60
CA HIS A 413 -4.04 -7.45 -12.50
C HIS A 413 -3.30 -6.13 -12.56
N PHE A 414 -2.05 -6.08 -12.12
CA PHE A 414 -1.30 -4.84 -11.88
C PHE A 414 -1.27 -3.88 -13.08
N GLY A 415 -1.10 -4.41 -14.29
CA GLY A 415 -1.12 -3.59 -15.51
C GLY A 415 -2.49 -2.95 -15.78
N SER A 416 -3.58 -3.64 -15.45
CA SER A 416 -4.96 -3.14 -15.62
C SER A 416 -5.29 -2.09 -14.58
N LEU A 417 -5.00 -2.36 -13.31
CA LEU A 417 -5.23 -1.44 -12.19
C LEU A 417 -4.42 -0.14 -12.38
N SER A 418 -3.15 -0.27 -12.76
CA SER A 418 -2.32 0.89 -13.15
C SER A 418 -2.93 1.68 -14.30
N THR A 419 -3.48 1.00 -15.32
CA THR A 419 -4.16 1.67 -16.44
C THR A 419 -5.39 2.42 -15.95
N ILE A 420 -6.22 1.83 -15.08
CA ILE A 420 -7.43 2.46 -14.54
C ILE A 420 -7.07 3.73 -13.78
N LEU A 421 -6.10 3.65 -12.86
CA LEU A 421 -5.65 4.80 -12.08
C LEU A 421 -5.12 5.91 -12.99
N VAL A 422 -4.13 5.59 -13.84
CA VAL A 422 -3.47 6.56 -14.71
C VAL A 422 -4.45 7.19 -15.71
N ALA A 423 -5.35 6.41 -16.30
CA ALA A 423 -6.34 6.95 -17.23
C ALA A 423 -7.28 7.96 -16.57
N ASN A 424 -7.74 7.69 -15.33
CA ASN A 424 -8.58 8.62 -14.60
C ASN A 424 -7.82 9.86 -14.14
N LEU A 425 -6.60 9.73 -13.62
CA LEU A 425 -5.77 10.87 -13.22
C LEU A 425 -5.45 11.77 -14.41
N LEU A 426 -5.00 11.21 -15.54
CA LEU A 426 -4.74 11.96 -16.76
C LEU A 426 -6.00 12.70 -17.25
N ARG A 427 -7.17 12.07 -17.14
CA ARG A 427 -8.41 12.69 -17.59
C ARG A 427 -8.86 13.81 -16.66
N GLY A 428 -8.82 13.59 -15.35
CA GLY A 428 -9.08 14.63 -14.35
C GLY A 428 -8.13 15.83 -14.52
N SER A 429 -6.83 15.59 -14.69
CA SER A 429 -5.85 16.66 -14.96
C SER A 429 -6.17 17.48 -16.22
N MET A 430 -6.67 16.86 -17.28
CA MET A 430 -7.05 17.57 -18.52
C MET A 430 -8.36 18.35 -18.42
N THR A 431 -9.25 17.97 -17.51
CA THR A 431 -10.62 18.52 -17.45
C THR A 431 -10.88 19.28 -16.16
N GLY A 432 -9.86 19.49 -15.31
CA GLY A 432 -10.04 20.10 -13.99
C GLY A 432 -10.91 19.24 -13.07
N GLY A 433 -10.76 17.92 -13.12
CA GLY A 433 -11.48 16.98 -12.26
C GLY A 433 -12.94 16.69 -12.66
N VAL A 434 -13.52 17.38 -13.65
CA VAL A 434 -14.91 17.15 -14.11
C VAL A 434 -15.01 17.10 -15.63
N GLU A 435 -15.77 16.14 -16.16
CA GLU A 435 -16.10 16.04 -17.58
C GLU A 435 -17.59 15.71 -17.76
N GLY A 436 -18.39 16.72 -18.14
CA GLY A 436 -19.84 16.55 -18.25
C GLY A 436 -20.43 16.19 -16.88
N HIS A 437 -20.97 14.97 -16.76
CA HIS A 437 -21.51 14.43 -15.50
C HIS A 437 -20.50 13.54 -14.73
N ARG A 438 -19.31 13.31 -15.30
CA ARG A 438 -18.30 12.46 -14.69
C ARG A 438 -17.36 13.28 -13.81
N PHE A 439 -17.21 12.86 -12.56
CA PHE A 439 -16.26 13.40 -11.60
C PHE A 439 -15.06 12.47 -11.47
N TYR A 440 -13.85 13.03 -11.48
CA TYR A 440 -12.60 12.32 -11.23
C TYR A 440 -12.15 12.50 -9.76
N SER A 441 -13.10 12.37 -8.84
CA SER A 441 -12.84 12.32 -7.38
C SER A 441 -12.16 11.01 -7.00
N TRP A 442 -11.46 11.00 -5.87
CA TRP A 442 -10.87 9.78 -5.31
C TRP A 442 -11.87 8.64 -5.12
N ASP A 443 -13.09 8.93 -4.65
CA ASP A 443 -14.18 7.94 -4.51
C ASP A 443 -14.47 7.21 -5.83
N ARG A 444 -14.66 7.95 -6.92
CA ARG A 444 -14.91 7.40 -8.26
C ARG A 444 -13.72 6.62 -8.82
N ILE A 445 -12.50 7.11 -8.60
CA ILE A 445 -11.27 6.44 -9.05
C ILE A 445 -11.10 5.11 -8.31
N VAL A 446 -11.22 5.11 -6.98
CA VAL A 446 -11.12 3.92 -6.14
C VAL A 446 -12.26 2.94 -6.44
N THR A 447 -13.48 3.44 -6.64
CA THR A 447 -14.62 2.61 -7.08
C THR A 447 -14.33 1.88 -8.39
N ALA A 448 -13.68 2.55 -9.36
CA ALA A 448 -13.30 1.90 -10.62
C ALA A 448 -12.23 0.81 -10.41
N LEU A 449 -11.24 1.04 -9.55
CA LEU A 449 -10.23 0.03 -9.18
C LEU A 449 -10.89 -1.19 -8.53
N ASN A 450 -11.75 -0.97 -7.53
CA ASN A 450 -12.44 -2.03 -6.80
C ASN A 450 -13.43 -2.80 -7.67
N SER A 451 -14.13 -2.12 -8.59
CA SER A 451 -15.03 -2.78 -9.54
C SER A 451 -14.26 -3.75 -10.45
N PHE A 452 -13.06 -3.36 -10.90
CA PHE A 452 -12.19 -4.27 -11.67
C PHE A 452 -11.74 -5.47 -10.82
N ALA A 453 -11.25 -5.23 -9.60
CA ALA A 453 -10.77 -6.30 -8.72
C ALA A 453 -11.87 -7.31 -8.37
N GLN A 454 -13.07 -6.83 -8.05
CA GLN A 454 -14.23 -7.67 -7.74
C GLN A 454 -14.73 -8.47 -8.94
N ALA A 455 -14.62 -7.93 -10.16
CA ALA A 455 -14.99 -8.64 -11.38
C ALA A 455 -13.98 -9.72 -11.79
N ASN A 456 -12.78 -9.71 -11.21
CA ASN A 456 -11.71 -10.66 -11.51
C ASN A 456 -11.21 -11.29 -10.20
N PRO A 457 -12.05 -12.04 -9.46
CA PRO A 457 -11.60 -12.66 -8.23
C PRO A 457 -10.58 -13.76 -8.51
N ASN A 458 -9.56 -13.89 -7.66
CA ASN A 458 -8.64 -15.01 -7.67
C ASN A 458 -8.91 -15.88 -6.44
N ASP A 459 -9.19 -17.17 -6.65
CA ASP A 459 -9.61 -18.11 -5.59
C ASP A 459 -10.75 -17.60 -4.68
N GLY A 460 -11.66 -16.83 -5.25
CA GLY A 460 -12.82 -16.26 -4.54
C GLY A 460 -12.51 -15.05 -3.65
N GLN A 461 -11.24 -14.61 -3.60
CA GLN A 461 -10.83 -13.36 -2.97
C GLN A 461 -10.85 -12.23 -4.02
N HIS A 462 -10.69 -10.98 -3.61
CA HIS A 462 -10.47 -9.82 -4.50
C HIS A 462 -9.54 -8.81 -3.84
N GLU A 463 -8.70 -8.13 -4.63
CA GLU A 463 -7.96 -6.95 -4.17
C GLU A 463 -8.95 -5.86 -3.72
N LEU A 464 -8.59 -5.13 -2.67
CA LEU A 464 -9.38 -4.03 -2.15
C LEU A 464 -8.51 -2.79 -2.03
N PHE A 465 -8.84 -1.77 -2.80
CA PHE A 465 -8.16 -0.49 -2.86
C PHE A 465 -8.86 0.61 -2.07
N GLY A 466 -8.05 1.56 -1.62
CA GLY A 466 -8.45 2.85 -1.11
C GLY A 466 -7.29 3.82 -1.24
N VAL A 467 -7.53 5.06 -0.83
CA VAL A 467 -6.51 6.10 -0.86
C VAL A 467 -6.42 6.79 0.48
N SER A 468 -5.20 6.93 1.00
CA SER A 468 -4.89 7.60 2.25
C SER A 468 -4.26 8.98 2.01
N GLY A 469 -4.30 9.83 3.04
CA GLY A 469 -3.81 11.19 3.03
C GLY A 469 -4.75 12.15 2.30
N VAL A 470 -5.98 11.76 1.97
CA VAL A 470 -6.85 12.58 1.09
C VAL A 470 -7.85 13.44 1.84
N LYS A 471 -8.00 13.23 3.15
CA LYS A 471 -8.87 14.04 4.00
C LYS A 471 -8.24 15.41 4.19
N GLY A 472 -8.90 16.45 3.69
CA GLY A 472 -8.37 17.82 3.70
C GLY A 472 -7.70 18.23 2.39
N ASN A 473 -7.76 17.40 1.33
CA ASN A 473 -7.48 17.88 -0.02
C ASN A 473 -8.39 19.08 -0.32
N SER A 474 -7.81 20.16 -0.83
CA SER A 474 -8.48 21.45 -0.99
C SER A 474 -9.05 21.68 -2.39
N TYR A 475 -8.55 20.96 -3.39
CA TYR A 475 -9.02 21.07 -4.77
C TYR A 475 -10.49 20.70 -4.91
N THR A 476 -11.25 21.60 -5.52
CA THR A 476 -12.65 21.41 -5.90
C THR A 476 -12.82 21.84 -7.37
N PRO A 477 -13.28 20.96 -8.27
CA PRO A 477 -13.48 21.23 -9.71
C PRO A 477 -14.36 22.43 -10.07
#